data_AF-A0A5C3KAB9-F1
#
_entry.id   AF-A0A5C3KAB9-F1
#
_cell.length_a   1.000
_cell.length_b   1.000
_cell.length_c   1.000
_cell.angle_alpha   90.00
_cell.angle_beta   90.00
_cell.angle_gamma   90.00
#
_symmetry.space_group_name_H-M   'P 1'
#
loop_
_entity.id
_entity.type
_entity.pdbx_description
1 polymer ?
#
loop_
_entity_poly.entity_id
_entity_poly.type
_entity_poly.pdbx_seq_one_letter_code
_entity_poly.pdbx_strand_id
1 'polypeptide(L)'
;IKNFDFQPGALVLVRNSKLDSMIGHKTKPRYVGPMLVVRRSVGGSYILAELDGSISRLRFAAYRIAPYHARSSVNIPVTKVTGLDGEALE
;
A
#
# COMPACT_ATOMS: atom_id res chain seq x y z
N ILE A 1 7.02 -6.42 16.08
CA ILE A 1 6.54 -6.00 14.73
C ILE A 1 5.12 -6.50 14.60
N LYS A 2 4.13 -5.63 14.31
CA LYS A 2 2.74 -6.07 14.10
C LYS A 2 2.57 -6.47 12.63
N ASN A 3 2.13 -7.70 12.40
CA ASN A 3 1.76 -8.18 11.07
C ASN A 3 0.25 -8.13 10.96
N PHE A 4 -0.24 -7.25 10.09
CA PHE A 4 -1.65 -7.18 9.75
C PHE A 4 -1.90 -8.07 8.52
N ASP A 5 -3.06 -8.73 8.50
CA ASP A 5 -3.53 -9.48 7.34
C ASP A 5 -4.57 -8.66 6.61
N PHE A 6 -4.11 -7.86 5.64
CA PHE A 6 -4.99 -6.98 4.88
C PHE A 6 -5.60 -7.75 3.70
N GLN A 7 -6.92 -7.70 3.60
CA GLN A 7 -7.63 -8.29 2.48
C GLN A 7 -7.53 -7.39 1.23
N PRO A 8 -7.63 -7.96 0.02
CA PRO A 8 -7.81 -7.18 -1.20
C PRO A 8 -8.94 -6.15 -1.05
N GLY A 9 -8.72 -4.93 -1.54
CA GLY A 9 -9.64 -3.81 -1.41
C GLY A 9 -9.47 -2.97 -0.13
N ALA A 10 -8.62 -3.40 0.81
CA ALA A 10 -8.33 -2.60 2.01
C ALA A 10 -7.47 -1.37 1.67
N LEU A 11 -7.74 -0.25 2.34
CA LEU A 11 -6.90 0.94 2.29
C LEU A 11 -5.79 0.86 3.33
N VAL A 12 -4.56 1.13 2.89
CA VAL A 12 -3.36 1.00 3.71
C VAL A 12 -2.41 2.16 3.51
N LEU A 13 -1.54 2.39 4.48
CA LEU A 13 -0.44 3.35 4.41
C LEU A 13 0.88 2.59 4.26
N VAL A 14 1.79 3.14 3.46
CA VAL A 14 3.12 2.55 3.26
C VAL A 14 4.18 3.35 3.99
N ARG A 15 4.87 2.72 4.92
CA ARG A 15 6.01 3.30 5.62
C ARG A 15 7.22 3.43 4.69
N ASN A 16 7.80 4.62 4.63
CA ASN A 16 9.05 4.88 3.94
C ASN A 16 10.24 4.54 4.85
N SER A 17 10.82 3.35 4.69
CA SER A 17 11.90 2.85 5.54
C SER A 17 13.19 3.66 5.43
N LYS A 18 13.42 4.36 4.30
CA LYS A 18 14.63 5.21 4.14
C LYS A 18 14.65 6.37 5.13
N LEU A 19 13.49 6.85 5.57
CA LEU A 19 13.39 7.95 6.51
C LEU A 19 13.57 7.52 7.97
N ASP A 20 13.59 6.22 8.26
CA ASP A 20 13.69 5.72 9.63
C ASP A 20 15.12 5.83 10.19
N SER A 21 16.14 5.72 9.33
CA SER A 21 17.56 5.73 9.72
C SER A 21 18.30 7.03 9.41
N MET A 22 17.66 7.99 8.74
CA MET A 22 18.33 9.21 8.25
C MET A 22 18.17 10.39 9.22
N ILE A 23 19.27 11.08 9.52
CA ILE A 23 19.30 12.27 10.39
C ILE A 23 18.67 13.46 9.63
N GLY A 24 17.87 14.28 10.32
CA GLY A 24 17.25 15.49 9.74
C GLY A 24 15.87 15.28 9.10
N HIS A 25 15.27 14.10 9.23
CA HIS A 25 13.98 13.77 8.60
C HIS A 25 12.79 13.69 9.57
N LYS A 26 12.94 14.21 10.79
CA LYS A 26 11.88 14.16 11.82
C LYS A 26 10.57 14.82 11.37
N THR A 27 10.65 15.85 10.54
CA THR A 27 9.50 16.59 10.02
C THR A 27 8.97 16.03 8.69
N LYS A 28 9.65 15.06 8.07
CA LYS A 28 9.23 14.50 6.78
C LYS A 28 8.09 13.49 6.96
N PRO A 29 7.18 13.37 6.00
CA PRO A 29 6.10 12.39 6.05
C PRO A 29 6.66 10.97 6.06
N ARG A 30 6.39 10.23 7.14
CA ARG A 30 6.87 8.85 7.34
C ARG A 30 6.09 7.82 6.54
N TYR A 31 4.83 8.12 6.26
CA TYR A 31 3.91 7.25 5.53
C TYR A 31 3.52 7.90 4.20
N VAL A 32 3.62 7.12 3.15
CA VAL A 32 3.04 7.43 1.83
C VAL A 32 1.56 7.06 1.90
N GLY A 33 0.76 7.81 1.15
CA GLY A 33 -0.70 7.94 1.25
C GLY A 33 -1.52 6.65 1.22
N PRO A 34 -2.85 6.80 1.23
CA PRO A 34 -3.75 5.65 1.19
C PRO A 34 -3.61 4.92 -0.15
N MET A 35 -3.11 3.70 -0.09
CA MET A 35 -3.03 2.77 -1.21
C MET A 35 -4.05 1.64 -1.03
N LEU A 36 -4.53 1.11 -2.13
CA LEU A 36 -5.43 -0.04 -2.17
C LEU A 36 -4.62 -1.34 -2.21
N VAL A 37 -4.99 -2.32 -1.39
CA VAL A 37 -4.42 -3.66 -1.48
C VAL A 37 -5.02 -4.37 -2.69
N VAL A 38 -4.18 -4.75 -3.66
CA VAL A 38 -4.61 -5.55 -4.81
C VAL A 38 -4.58 -7.02 -4.42
N ARG A 39 -3.44 -7.49 -3.93
CA ARG A 39 -3.27 -8.86 -3.42
C ARG A 39 -2.06 -9.00 -2.52
N ARG A 40 -2.07 -10.07 -1.73
CA ARG A 40 -0.91 -10.57 -0.99
C ARG A 40 -0.25 -11.69 -1.77
N SER A 41 1.05 -11.62 -1.97
CA SER A 41 1.86 -12.69 -2.57
C SER A 41 2.14 -13.80 -1.56
N VAL A 42 2.47 -15.00 -2.05
CA VAL A 42 2.79 -16.18 -1.22
C VAL A 42 3.94 -15.88 -0.24
N GLY A 43 4.91 -15.06 -0.64
CA GLY A 43 6.01 -14.60 0.22
C GLY A 43 5.63 -13.56 1.28
N GLY A 44 4.34 -13.22 1.40
CA GLY A 44 3.82 -12.27 2.39
C GLY A 44 4.04 -10.79 2.05
N SER A 45 4.57 -10.47 0.87
CA SER A 45 4.59 -9.10 0.35
C SER A 45 3.23 -8.73 -0.25
N TYR A 46 2.96 -7.44 -0.35
CA TYR A 46 1.71 -6.92 -0.90
C TYR A 46 1.99 -6.18 -2.21
N ILE A 47 1.08 -6.37 -3.15
CA ILE A 47 0.96 -5.54 -4.35
C ILE A 47 -0.14 -4.53 -4.06
N LEU A 48 0.19 -3.27 -4.25
CA LEU A 48 -0.68 -2.14 -3.93
C LEU A 48 -0.99 -1.35 -5.20
N ALA A 49 -2.11 -0.66 -5.20
CA ALA A 49 -2.48 0.30 -6.23
C ALA A 49 -2.72 1.67 -5.58
N GLU A 50 -2.47 2.72 -6.35
CA GLU A 50 -2.89 4.07 -6.01
C GLU A 50 -4.42 4.20 -6.17
N LEU A 51 -5.02 5.25 -5.61
CA LEU A 51 -6.48 5.45 -5.64
C LEU A 51 -7.06 5.69 -7.05
N ASP A 52 -6.22 6.08 -8.00
CA ASP A 52 -6.57 6.22 -9.41
C ASP A 52 -6.68 4.87 -10.15
N GLY A 53 -6.37 3.76 -9.48
CA GLY A 53 -6.35 2.42 -10.04
C GLY A 53 -5.00 1.99 -10.63
N SER A 54 -3.97 2.83 -10.55
CA SER A 54 -2.63 2.51 -11.04
C SER A 54 -1.93 1.52 -10.11
N ILE A 55 -1.59 0.33 -10.61
CA ILE A 55 -0.85 -0.68 -9.81
C ILE A 55 0.61 -0.25 -9.63
N SER A 56 1.09 -0.33 -8.40
CA SER A 56 2.50 -0.13 -8.10
C SER A 56 3.33 -1.28 -8.64
N ARG A 57 4.40 -0.95 -9.39
CA ARG A 57 5.41 -1.93 -9.84
C ARG A 57 6.23 -2.51 -8.68
N LEU A 58 6.18 -1.89 -7.50
CA LEU A 58 6.94 -2.32 -6.33
C LEU A 58 6.10 -3.27 -5.47
N ARG A 59 6.77 -4.27 -4.89
CA ARG A 59 6.19 -5.11 -3.85
C ARG A 59 6.57 -4.56 -2.47
N PHE A 60 5.60 -4.47 -1.59
CA PHE A 60 5.78 -3.91 -0.25
C PHE A 60 5.81 -5.02 0.79
N ALA A 61 6.84 -5.03 1.63
CA ALA A 61 6.91 -5.98 2.74
C ALA A 61 5.83 -5.70 3.78
N ALA A 62 5.22 -6.76 4.35
CA ALA A 62 4.13 -6.65 5.31
C ALA A 62 4.41 -5.69 6.49
N TYR A 63 5.63 -5.69 7.03
CA TYR A 63 6.01 -4.84 8.16
C TYR A 63 6.01 -3.34 7.85
N ARG A 64 6.01 -2.96 6.56
CA ARG A 64 5.95 -1.55 6.12
C ARG A 64 4.52 -1.06 5.99
N ILE A 65 3.53 -1.95 6.04
CA ILE A 65 2.13 -1.61 5.77
C ILE A 65 1.40 -1.37 7.09
N ALA A 66 0.71 -0.24 7.17
CA ALA A 66 -0.11 0.16 8.30
C ALA A 66 -1.57 0.35 7.85
N PRO A 67 -2.56 0.12 8.73
CA PRO A 67 -3.96 0.37 8.40
C PRO A 67 -4.19 1.85 8.12
N TYR A 68 -4.93 2.17 7.05
CA TYR A 68 -5.43 3.53 6.84
C TYR A 68 -6.79 3.67 7.54
N HIS A 69 -6.85 4.54 8.55
CA HIS A 69 -8.09 4.89 9.22
C HIS A 69 -8.72 6.10 8.53
N ALA A 70 -9.67 5.83 7.62
CA ALA A 70 -10.43 6.88 6.95
C ALA A 70 -11.27 7.66 7.97
N ARG A 71 -11.38 8.98 7.79
CA ARG A 71 -12.23 9.84 8.64
C ARG A 71 -13.72 9.57 8.43
N SER A 72 -14.08 9.16 7.22
CA SER A 72 -15.45 8.85 6.80
C SER A 72 -15.45 7.62 5.91
N SER A 73 -16.38 6.69 6.14
CA SER A 73 -16.60 5.54 5.28
C SER A 73 -17.36 5.97 4.03
N VAL A 74 -16.63 6.20 2.93
CA VAL A 74 -17.20 6.52 1.63
C VAL A 74 -16.82 5.39 0.66
N ASN A 75 -17.79 4.88 -0.08
CA ASN A 75 -17.53 3.92 -1.14
C ASN A 75 -17.07 4.67 -2.38
N ILE A 76 -15.84 4.43 -2.83
CA ILE A 76 -15.25 5.12 -3.97
C ILE A 76 -15.23 4.13 -5.13
N PRO A 77 -16.01 4.35 -6.20
CA PRO A 77 -15.96 3.48 -7.36
C PRO A 77 -14.61 3.67 -8.07
N VAL A 78 -13.78 2.62 -8.07
CA VAL A 78 -12.55 2.59 -8.87
C VAL A 78 -12.94 2.10 -10.27
N THR A 79 -12.95 3.02 -11.23
CA THR A 79 -13.52 2.79 -12.57
C THR A 79 -12.73 1.75 -13.38
N LYS A 80 -11.41 1.66 -13.17
CA LYS A 80 -10.54 0.70 -13.86
C LYS A 80 -9.22 0.56 -13.11
N VAL A 81 -8.82 -0.67 -12.77
CA VAL A 81 -7.46 -0.94 -12.29
C VAL A 81 -6.58 -1.16 -13.52
N THR A 82 -5.57 -0.31 -13.71
CA THR A 82 -4.67 -0.35 -14.87
C THR A 82 -3.43 -1.18 -14.54
N GLY A 83 -2.95 -1.98 -15.50
CA GLY A 83 -1.78 -2.87 -15.30
C GLY A 83 -2.11 -4.24 -14.68
N LEU A 84 -3.37 -4.69 -14.76
CA LEU A 84 -3.78 -6.08 -14.47
C LEU A 84 -3.39 -7.06 -15.60
N ASP A 85 -2.34 -6.75 -16.36
CA ASP A 85 -1.81 -7.66 -17.36
C ASP A 85 -1.09 -8.76 -16.57
N GLY A 86 -1.43 -10.04 -16.79
CA GLY A 86 -1.01 -11.15 -15.91
C GLY A 86 0.50 -11.22 -15.62
N GLU A 87 1.31 -10.64 -16.50
CA GLU A 87 2.77 -10.53 -16.40
C GLU A 87 3.25 -9.54 -15.30
N ALA A 88 2.48 -8.49 -14.99
CA ALA A 88 2.87 -7.50 -13.96
C ALA A 88 2.62 -8.02 -12.53
N LEU A 89 1.83 -9.09 -12.39
CA LEU A 89 1.49 -9.66 -11.11
C LEU A 89 2.48 -10.77 -10.69
N GLU A 90 3.07 -11.51 -11.64
CA GLU A 90 4.12 -12.53 -11.37
C GLU A 90 5.44 -11.94 -10.87
#